data_AF-A0A2E8NRF6-F1
#
_entry.id   AF-A0A2E8NRF6-F1
#
_cell.length_a   1.000
_cell.length_b   1.000
_cell.length_c   1.000
_cell.angle_alpha   90.00
_cell.angle_beta   90.00
_cell.angle_gamma   90.00
#
_symmetry.space_group_name_H-M   'P 1'
#
loop_
_entity.id
_entity.type
_entity.pdbx_description
1 polymer ?
#
loop_
_entity_poly.entity_id
_entity_poly.type
_entity_poly.pdbx_seq_one_letter_code
_entity_poly.pdbx_strand_id
1 'polypeptide(L)'
;MRVARRMQRTIIRGQEGDDLLDEGAESAIYTVTGNMGMSDYQSVLRIFRQGQPWFHDPFEDRQMKVIFSTIDYDSATGDYEFVLVEDIDPEDG
;
A
#
# COMPACT_ATOMS: atom_id res chain seq x y z
N MET A 1 6.03 -17.21 -1.74
CA MET A 1 6.29 -16.43 -2.96
C MET A 1 6.15 -14.97 -2.59
N ARG A 2 7.23 -14.20 -2.71
CA ARG A 2 7.24 -12.78 -2.36
C ARG A 2 7.38 -11.93 -3.61
N VAL A 3 6.51 -10.93 -3.76
CA VAL A 3 6.57 -9.92 -4.83
C VAL A 3 6.47 -8.54 -4.20
N ALA A 4 7.36 -7.64 -4.60
CA ALA A 4 7.35 -6.25 -4.19
C ALA A 4 7.14 -5.33 -5.40
N ARG A 5 6.28 -4.32 -5.23
CA ARG A 5 6.07 -3.25 -6.20
C ARG A 5 7.17 -2.20 -6.01
N ARG A 6 7.85 -1.83 -7.10
CA ARG A 6 8.81 -0.71 -7.08
C ARG A 6 8.03 0.60 -7.02
N MET A 7 8.04 1.27 -5.87
CA MET A 7 7.50 2.63 -5.72
C MET A 7 8.60 3.65 -6.03
N GLN A 8 8.26 4.72 -6.75
CA GLN A 8 9.16 5.84 -7.01
C GLN A 8 8.59 7.08 -6.33
N ARG A 9 9.29 7.62 -5.34
CA ARG A 9 8.97 8.93 -4.76
C ARG A 9 9.65 10.01 -5.61
N THR A 10 8.87 10.98 -6.10
CA THR A 10 9.42 12.16 -6.75
C THR A 10 9.80 13.14 -5.65
N ILE A 11 11.09 13.46 -5.55
CA ILE A 11 11.55 14.55 -4.69
C ILE A 11 11.39 15.84 -5.49
N ILE A 12 10.40 16.66 -5.14
CA ILE A 12 10.26 18.01 -5.68
C ILE A 12 11.26 18.90 -4.93
N ARG A 13 12.28 19.42 -5.62
CA ARG A 13 13.17 20.44 -5.04
C ARG A 13 12.74 21.79 -5.58
N GLY A 14 12.18 22.64 -4.72
CA GLY A 14 11.96 24.06 -5.02
C GLY A 14 13.29 24.72 -5.39
N GLN A 15 13.27 25.64 -6.37
CA GLN A 15 14.45 26.42 -6.71
C GLN A 15 14.78 27.37 -5.55
N GLU A 16 16.04 27.28 -5.11
CA GLU A 16 16.85 28.26 -4.37
C GLU A 16 16.11 29.39 -3.63
N GLY A 17 15.91 29.21 -2.31
CA GLY A 17 15.74 30.34 -1.38
C GLY A 17 14.42 30.45 -0.62
N ASP A 18 13.60 29.40 -0.59
CA ASP A 18 12.30 29.42 0.10
C ASP A 18 12.18 28.22 1.05
N ASP A 19 11.44 28.41 2.14
CA ASP A 19 11.35 27.51 3.29
C ASP A 19 11.27 26.02 2.90
N LEU A 20 11.97 25.16 3.66
CA LEU A 20 11.75 23.72 3.62
C LEU A 20 10.33 23.44 4.13
N LEU A 21 9.34 23.60 3.25
CA LEU A 21 8.02 23.03 3.43
C LEU A 21 8.22 21.53 3.43
N ASP A 22 8.20 20.94 4.62
CA ASP A 22 8.03 19.50 4.77
C ASP A 22 6.61 19.20 4.27
N GLU A 23 6.46 19.01 2.96
CA GLU A 23 5.28 18.41 2.33
C GLU A 23 5.23 16.93 2.69
N GLY A 24 5.38 16.62 3.97
CA GLY A 24 5.28 15.30 4.54
C GLY A 24 3.83 14.86 4.49
N ALA A 25 3.39 14.39 3.31
CA ALA A 25 2.26 13.48 3.25
C ALA A 25 2.71 12.19 3.96
N GLU A 26 2.51 12.13 5.28
CA GLU A 26 2.78 10.95 6.08
C GLU A 26 1.79 9.85 5.71
N SER A 27 2.14 8.99 4.75
CA SER A 27 1.33 7.83 4.39
C SER A 27 1.34 6.77 5.51
N ALA A 28 0.17 6.34 5.96
CA ALA A 28 0.08 5.19 6.85
C ALA A 28 0.52 3.90 6.13
N ILE A 29 1.15 2.99 6.88
CA ILE A 29 1.55 1.66 6.40
C ILE A 29 0.77 0.60 7.16
N TYR A 30 0.09 -0.26 6.43
CA TYR A 30 -0.70 -1.36 6.98
C TYR A 30 -0.05 -2.70 6.65
N THR A 31 0.18 -3.51 7.68
CA THR A 31 0.63 -4.90 7.52
C THR A 31 -0.54 -5.82 7.83
N VAL A 32 -1.01 -6.55 6.82
CA VAL A 32 -2.11 -7.51 6.94
C VAL A 32 -1.54 -8.91 6.86
N THR A 33 -1.74 -9.70 7.92
CA THR A 33 -1.30 -11.09 7.99
C THR A 33 -2.47 -12.01 8.29
N GLY A 34 -2.33 -13.27 7.90
CA GLY A 34 -3.32 -14.29 8.20
C GLY A 34 -3.07 -15.55 7.41
N ASN A 35 -4.13 -16.33 7.26
CA ASN A 35 -4.14 -17.57 6.49
C ASN A 35 -5.27 -17.54 5.45
N MET A 36 -4.99 -17.93 4.21
CA MET A 36 -5.99 -18.03 3.15
C MET A 36 -5.65 -19.14 2.15
N GLY A 37 -6.67 -19.61 1.43
CA GLY A 37 -6.48 -20.60 0.37
C GLY A 37 -5.89 -19.99 -0.91
N MET A 38 -5.34 -20.84 -1.77
CA MET A 38 -4.73 -20.44 -3.04
C MET A 38 -5.70 -19.66 -3.96
N SER A 39 -6.99 -20.00 -3.95
CA SER A 39 -8.02 -19.31 -4.74
C SER A 39 -8.22 -17.86 -4.30
N ASP A 40 -8.19 -17.62 -2.99
CA ASP A 40 -8.36 -16.29 -2.40
C ASP A 40 -7.11 -15.47 -2.67
N TYR A 41 -5.94 -16.08 -2.48
CA TYR A 41 -4.66 -15.47 -2.82
C TYR A 41 -4.59 -15.04 -4.30
N GLN A 42 -5.06 -15.88 -5.23
CA GLN A 42 -5.12 -15.52 -6.65
C GLN A 42 -6.03 -14.33 -6.92
N SER A 43 -7.11 -14.17 -6.13
CA SER A 43 -8.00 -13.02 -6.23
C SER A 43 -7.33 -11.74 -5.74
N VAL A 44 -6.64 -11.80 -4.59
CA VAL A 44 -5.82 -10.69 -4.08
C VAL A 44 -4.71 -10.32 -5.08
N LEU A 45 -4.05 -11.31 -5.68
CA LEU A 45 -3.00 -11.09 -6.66
C LEU A 45 -3.51 -10.35 -7.92
N ARG A 46 -4.77 -10.53 -8.30
CA ARG A 46 -5.39 -9.75 -9.38
C ARG A 46 -5.57 -8.29 -8.99
N ILE A 47 -6.02 -8.02 -7.76
CA ILE A 47 -6.14 -6.67 -7.21
C ILE A 47 -4.76 -5.99 -7.17
N PHE A 48 -3.73 -6.70 -6.68
CA PHE A 48 -2.35 -6.24 -6.66
C PHE A 48 -1.86 -5.76 -8.04
N ARG A 49 -2.31 -6.39 -9.13
CA ARG A 49 -1.91 -6.06 -10.51
C ARG A 49 -2.70 -4.90 -11.13
N GLN A 50 -3.88 -4.57 -10.60
CA GLN A 50 -4.78 -3.57 -11.18
C GLN A 50 -4.44 -2.13 -10.80
N GLY A 51 -3.72 -1.89 -9.70
CA GLY A 51 -3.10 -0.59 -9.43
C GLY A 51 -3.44 0.02 -8.09
N GLN A 52 -4.71 0.37 -7.86
CA GLN A 52 -5.12 1.22 -6.74
C GLN A 52 -6.44 0.73 -6.13
N PRO A 53 -6.39 -0.17 -5.13
CA PRO A 53 -7.56 -0.60 -4.37
C PRO A 53 -7.96 0.38 -3.27
N TRP A 54 -9.19 0.23 -2.81
CA TRP A 54 -9.67 0.82 -1.56
C TRP A 54 -9.45 -0.15 -0.41
N PHE A 55 -8.92 0.36 0.70
CA PHE A 55 -8.82 -0.34 1.97
C PHE A 55 -9.89 0.20 2.92
N HIS A 56 -10.69 -0.71 3.45
CA HIS A 56 -11.65 -0.40 4.51
C HIS A 56 -11.03 -0.82 5.84
N ASP A 57 -10.70 0.17 6.66
CA ASP A 57 -10.12 -0.06 7.97
C ASP A 57 -11.17 -0.67 8.92
N PRO A 58 -10.92 -1.87 9.45
CA PRO A 58 -11.89 -2.57 10.31
C PRO A 58 -12.00 -1.97 11.73
N PHE A 59 -11.10 -1.06 12.12
CA PHE A 59 -11.06 -0.43 13.44
C PHE A 59 -11.60 1.00 13.42
N GLU A 60 -11.36 1.75 12.35
CA GLU A 60 -11.67 3.18 12.26
C GLU A 60 -12.90 3.52 11.40
N ASP A 61 -13.62 2.51 10.87
CA ASP A 61 -14.74 2.68 9.91
C ASP A 61 -14.40 3.65 8.76
N ARG A 62 -13.11 3.72 8.43
CA ARG A 62 -12.54 4.63 7.43
C ARG A 62 -12.28 3.86 6.14
N GLN A 63 -12.45 4.53 5.01
CA GLN A 63 -12.05 4.01 3.70
C GLN A 63 -10.99 4.93 3.12
N MET A 64 -9.93 4.33 2.58
CA MET A 64 -8.82 5.07 1.99
C MET A 64 -8.30 4.37 0.75
N LYS A 65 -7.72 5.15 -0.16
CA LYS A 65 -6.97 4.58 -1.28
C LYS A 65 -5.64 4.06 -0.75
N VAL A 66 -5.26 2.88 -1.20
CA VAL A 66 -3.96 2.29 -0.84
C VAL A 66 -3.29 1.71 -2.08
N ILE A 67 -1.98 1.51 -1.97
CA ILE A 67 -1.19 0.77 -2.94
C ILE A 67 -0.61 -0.45 -2.23
N PHE A 68 -0.75 -1.62 -2.85
CA PHE A 68 0.00 -2.80 -2.40
C PHE A 68 1.50 -2.61 -2.68
N SER A 69 2.27 -2.52 -1.61
CA SER A 69 3.73 -2.49 -1.63
C SER A 69 4.32 -3.88 -1.78
N THR A 70 3.87 -4.82 -0.95
CA THR A 70 4.41 -6.18 -0.92
C THR A 70 3.30 -7.19 -0.76
N ILE A 71 3.46 -8.35 -1.41
CA ILE A 71 2.62 -9.52 -1.23
C ILE A 71 3.52 -10.74 -1.01
N ASP A 72 3.31 -11.47 0.07
CA ASP A 72 3.96 -12.73 0.40
C ASP A 72 2.91 -13.81 0.70
N TYR A 73 3.20 -15.04 0.27
CA TYR A 73 2.30 -16.18 0.45
C TYR A 73 3.05 -17.51 0.46
N ASP A 74 2.82 -18.32 1.48
CA ASP A 74 3.30 -19.69 1.58
C ASP A 74 2.22 -20.65 1.08
N SER A 75 2.50 -21.39 0.00
CA SER A 75 1.53 -22.32 -0.58
C SER A 75 1.37 -23.64 0.18
N ALA A 76 2.31 -23.96 1.07
CA ALA A 76 2.25 -25.15 1.91
C ALA A 76 1.38 -24.93 3.15
N THR A 77 1.43 -23.73 3.74
CA THR A 77 0.65 -23.39 4.95
C THR A 77 -0.59 -22.55 4.67
N GLY A 78 -0.59 -21.76 3.59
CA GLY A 78 -1.62 -20.76 3.30
C GLY A 78 -1.36 -19.41 3.98
N ASP A 79 -0.24 -19.25 4.69
CA ASP A 79 0.08 -18.02 5.40
C ASP A 79 0.43 -16.91 4.43
N TYR A 80 0.00 -15.69 4.74
CA TYR A 80 0.25 -14.53 3.90
C TYR A 80 0.66 -13.30 4.72
N GLU A 81 1.38 -12.40 4.04
CA GLU A 81 1.71 -11.06 4.52
C GLU A 81 1.52 -10.07 3.36
N PHE A 82 0.65 -9.08 3.53
CA PHE A 82 0.48 -7.98 2.60
C PHE A 82 0.87 -6.67 3.27
N VAL A 83 1.61 -5.84 2.54
CA VAL A 83 1.93 -4.48 2.98
C VAL A 83 1.22 -3.49 2.06
N LEU A 84 0.34 -2.69 2.65
CA LEU A 84 -0.40 -1.61 1.98
C LEU A 84 0.16 -0.28 2.43
N VAL A 85 0.24 0.68 1.51
CA VAL A 85 0.64 2.05 1.81
C VAL A 85 -0.51 2.95 1.41
N GLU A 86 -0.93 3.82 2.32
CA GLU A 86 -1.94 4.83 2.02
C GLU A 86 -1.49 5.72 0.86
N ASP A 87 -2.40 5.94 -0.07
CA ASP A 87 -2.17 6.85 -1.18
C ASP A 87 -2.80 8.21 -0.82
N ILE A 88 -1.95 9.08 -0.27
CA ILE A 88 -2.32 10.45 0.08
C ILE A 88 -2.01 11.31 -1.14
N ASP A 89 -3.04 11.82 -1.79
CA ASP A 89 -2.86 12.83 -2.82
C ASP A 89 -2.57 14.18 -2.12
N PRO A 90 -1.50 14.90 -2.50
CA PRO A 90 -1.20 16.20 -1.91
C PRO A 90 -2.28 17.25 -2.17
N GLU A 91 -3.22 17.01 -3.10
CA GLU A 91 -4.39 17.88 -3.33
C GLU A 91 -5.60 17.56 -2.42
N ASP A 92 -5.54 16.49 -1.61
CA ASP A 92 -6.60 16.13 -0.64
C ASP A 92 -6.43 16.84 0.74
N GLY A 93 -5.47 17.77 0.87
CA GLY A 93 -5.12 18.51 2.10
C GLY A 93 -5.43 20.01 2.08
#